data_AF-A0A963LQM3-F1
#
_entry.id   AF-A0A963LQM3-F1
#
_cell.length_a   1.000
_cell.length_b   1.000
_cell.length_c   1.000
_cell.angle_alpha   90.00
_cell.angle_beta   90.00
_cell.angle_gamma   90.00
#
_symmetry.space_group_name_H-M   'P 1'
#
loop_
_entity.id
_entity.type
_entity.pdbx_description
1 polymer ?
#
loop_
_entity_poly.entity_id
_entity_poly.type
_entity_poly.pdbx_seq_one_letter_code
_entity_poly.pdbx_strand_id
1 'polypeptide(L)' 'THQIRVHMASIGHPLLGDTVYGAQADPRMARQALHAYRLALAHPLSGQPLAFASALPTDMQAALALWGLRYNPAR' A
#
# COMPACT_ATOMS: atom_id res chain seq x y z
N THR A 1 12.38 9.86 -1.60
CA THR A 1 11.82 9.97 -0.23
C THR A 1 10.95 8.76 0.08
N HIS A 2 11.13 8.11 1.23
CA HIS A 2 10.43 6.88 1.64
C HIS A 2 9.45 7.12 2.81
N GLN A 3 8.69 8.22 2.75
CA GLN A 3 8.01 8.80 3.90
C GLN A 3 7.16 7.79 4.67
N ILE A 4 6.20 7.12 4.03
CA ILE A 4 5.33 6.13 4.69
C ILE A 4 6.16 5.00 5.32
N ARG A 5 7.13 4.45 4.59
CA ARG A 5 7.98 3.33 5.04
C ARG A 5 8.78 3.70 6.30
N VAL A 6 9.43 4.87 6.30
CA VAL A 6 10.21 5.38 7.43
C VAL A 6 9.32 5.64 8.64
N HIS A 7 8.17 6.30 8.45
CA HIS A 7 7.27 6.62 9.55
C HIS A 7 6.71 5.37 10.21
N MET A 8 6.28 4.40 9.41
CA MET A 8 5.78 3.11 9.90
C MET A 8 6.85 2.34 10.69
N ALA A 9 8.10 2.33 10.21
CA ALA A 9 9.21 1.75 10.96
C ALA A 9 9.52 2.51 12.25
N SER A 10 9.48 3.86 12.25
CA SER A 10 9.77 4.66 13.45
C SER A 10 8.78 4.46 14.60
N ILE A 11 7.55 4.03 14.30
CA ILE A 11 6.54 3.70 15.31
C ILE A 11 6.54 2.20 15.68
N GLY A 12 7.54 1.43 15.25
CA GLY A 12 7.67 0.00 15.56
C GLY A 12 6.83 -0.93 14.69
N HIS A 13 6.23 -0.42 13.62
CA HIS A 13 5.36 -1.19 12.72
C HIS A 13 5.82 -1.10 11.26
N PRO A 14 7.02 -1.61 10.92
CA PRO A 14 7.51 -1.56 9.54
C PRO A 14 6.58 -2.32 8.58
N LEU A 15 6.54 -1.88 7.33
CA LEU A 15 5.70 -2.52 6.32
C LEU A 15 6.20 -3.93 6.01
N LEU A 16 5.29 -4.91 5.92
CA LEU A 16 5.62 -6.26 5.47
C LEU A 16 6.42 -6.24 4.16
N GLY A 17 7.47 -7.06 4.07
CA GLY A 17 8.33 -7.14 2.87
C GLY A 17 9.28 -5.95 2.68
N ASP A 18 9.30 -4.98 3.61
CA ASP A 18 10.23 -3.86 3.59
C ASP A 18 11.56 -4.18 4.28
N THR A 19 12.45 -4.85 3.55
CA THR A 19 13.77 -5.28 4.05
C THR A 19 14.73 -4.12 4.35
N VAL A 20 14.45 -2.91 3.85
CA VAL A 20 15.29 -1.72 4.09
C VAL A 20 15.00 -1.11 5.46
N TYR A 21 13.74 -1.10 5.90
CA TYR A 21 13.31 -0.46 7.14
C TYR A 21 12.93 -1.43 8.25
N GLY A 22 13.50 -2.64 8.22
CA GLY A 22 13.49 -3.56 9.36
C GLY A 22 12.34 -4.55 9.40
N ALA A 23 11.54 -4.68 8.33
CA ALA A 23 10.63 -5.82 8.23
C ALA A 23 11.41 -7.08 7.85
N GLN A 24 11.04 -8.19 8.48
CA GLN A 24 11.57 -9.50 8.10
C GLN A 24 11.18 -9.81 6.66
N ALA A 25 12.10 -10.45 5.93
CA ALA A 25 11.80 -10.98 4.62
C ALA A 25 10.66 -12.00 4.74
N ASP A 26 9.62 -11.83 3.92
CA ASP A 26 8.49 -12.76 3.85
C ASP A 26 8.37 -13.26 2.41
N PRO A 27 8.47 -14.58 2.16
CA PRO A 27 8.36 -15.13 0.81
C PRO A 27 7.00 -14.85 0.15
N ARG A 28 5.97 -14.51 0.94
CA ARG A 28 4.63 -14.16 0.46
C ARG A 28 4.53 -12.70 0.00
N MET A 29 5.53 -11.88 0.30
CA MET A 29 5.53 -10.46 -0.03
C MET A 29 6.96 -10.00 -0.33
N ALA A 30 7.34 -10.08 -1.60
CA ALA A 30 8.69 -9.78 -2.08
C ALA A 30 9.05 -8.28 -2.10
N ARG A 31 8.09 -7.40 -1.84
CA ARG A 31 8.24 -5.94 -1.82
C ARG A 31 7.50 -5.36 -0.64
N GLN A 32 7.77 -4.12 -0.28
CA GLN A 32 6.98 -3.40 0.72
C GLN A 32 5.48 -3.50 0.40
N ALA A 33 4.68 -3.91 1.39
CA ALA A 33 3.23 -4.00 1.31
C ALA A 33 2.58 -2.60 1.31
N LEU A 34 2.90 -1.82 0.26
CA LEU A 34 2.44 -0.47 0.02
C LEU A 34 1.81 -0.38 -1.38
N HIS A 35 0.58 0.14 -1.43
CA HIS A 35 -0.18 0.30 -2.67
C HIS A 35 -0.88 1.66 -2.68
N ALA A 36 -0.68 2.42 -3.76
CA ALA A 36 -1.40 3.68 -3.98
C ALA A 36 -2.80 3.37 -4.51
N TYR A 37 -3.74 3.17 -3.60
CA TYR A 37 -5.10 2.75 -3.93
C TYR A 37 -5.91 3.83 -4.70
N ARG A 38 -5.84 5.09 -4.25
CA ARG A 38 -6.64 6.19 -4.80
C ARG A 38 -5.81 7.44 -4.97
N LEU A 39 -6.01 8.14 -6.09
CA LEU A 39 -5.48 9.47 -6.35
C LEU A 39 -6.65 10.40 -6.68
N ALA A 40 -6.74 11.52 -5.99
CA ALA A 40 -7.73 12.56 -6.28
C ALA A 40 -7.04 13.92 -6.33
N LEU A 41 -7.41 14.74 -7.32
CA LEU A 41 -6.83 16.06 -7.54
C LEU A 41 -7.81 16.93 -8.35
N ALA A 42 -7.62 18.24 -8.30
CA ALA A 42 -8.24 19.12 -9.28
C ALA A 42 -7.50 19.02 -10.62
N HIS A 43 -8.24 18.95 -11.72
CA HIS A 43 -7.66 18.99 -13.06
C HIS A 43 -6.89 20.32 -13.22
N PRO A 44 -5.61 20.30 -13.65
CA PRO A 44 -4.74 21.47 -13.58
C PRO A 44 -5.21 22.66 -14.44
N LEU A 45 -5.92 22.39 -15.54
CA LEU A 45 -6.49 23.42 -16.42
C LEU A 45 -7.94 23.78 -16.08
N SER A 46 -8.85 22.80 -16.03
CA SER A 46 -10.28 23.04 -15.84
C SER A 46 -10.74 23.19 -14.38
N GLY A 47 -9.88 22.86 -13.41
CA GLY A 47 -10.23 22.84 -11.98
C GLY A 47 -11.20 21.73 -11.57
N GLN A 48 -11.70 20.95 -12.52
CA GLN A 48 -12.70 19.91 -12.26
C GLN A 48 -12.10 18.76 -11.42
N PRO A 49 -12.85 18.18 -10.48
CA PRO A 49 -12.34 17.09 -9.66
C PRO A 49 -12.07 15.85 -10.53
N LEU A 50 -10.86 15.29 -10.40
CA LEU A 50 -10.46 14.01 -10.96
C LEU A 50 -10.25 13.01 -9.82
N ALA A 51 -10.71 11.78 -10.03
CA ALA A 51 -10.47 10.68 -9.12
C ALA A 51 -10.10 9.42 -9.90
N PHE A 52 -9.04 8.77 -9.45
CA PHE A 52 -8.52 7.53 -10.00
C PHE A 52 -8.40 6.51 -8.87
N ALA A 53 -8.74 5.26 -9.16
CA ALA A 53 -8.55 4.15 -8.25
C ALA A 53 -7.84 3.01 -8.96
N SER A 54 -7.06 2.24 -8.21
CA SER A 54 -6.38 1.05 -8.71
C SER A 54 -6.76 -0.16 -7.86
N ALA A 55 -7.11 -1.26 -8.51
CA ALA A 55 -7.43 -2.51 -7.84
C ALA A 55 -6.27 -2.98 -6.96
N LEU A 56 -6.59 -3.73 -5.90
CA LEU A 56 -5.57 -4.28 -5.01
C LEU A 56 -4.63 -5.19 -5.83
N PRO A 57 -3.30 -5.04 -5.73
CA PRO A 57 -2.36 -5.91 -6.45
C PRO A 57 -2.50 -7.39 -6.09
N THR A 58 -2.19 -8.27 -7.04
CA THR A 58 -2.38 -9.73 -6.90
C THR A 58 -1.57 -10.35 -5.76
N ASP A 59 -0.35 -9.84 -5.50
CA ASP A 59 0.50 -10.27 -4.39
C ASP A 59 -0.16 -10.00 -3.03
N MET A 60 -0.75 -8.82 -2.85
CA MET A 60 -1.50 -8.45 -1.64
C MET A 60 -2.80 -9.24 -1.51
N GLN A 61 -3.52 -9.47 -2.61
CA GLN A 61 -4.71 -10.32 -2.61
C GLN A 61 -4.38 -11.74 -2.14
N ALA A 62 -3.29 -12.33 -2.65
CA ALA A 62 -2.83 -13.66 -2.25
C ALA A 62 -2.42 -13.71 -0.77
N ALA A 63 -1.69 -12.70 -0.28
CA ALA A 63 -1.30 -12.61 1.13
C ALA A 63 -2.52 -12.52 2.06
N LEU A 64 -3.51 -11.69 1.72
CA LEU A 64 -4.76 -11.56 2.50
C LEU A 64 -5.54 -12.88 2.55
N ALA A 65 -5.69 -13.55 1.41
CA ALA A 65 -6.40 -14.83 1.32
C ALA A 65 -5.74 -15.90 2.20
N LEU A 66 -4.40 -15.98 2.18
CA LEU A 66 -3.63 -16.92 2.99
C LEU A 66 -3.81 -16.68 4.50
N TRP A 67 -3.96 -15.43 4.92
CA TRP A 67 -4.18 -15.06 6.32
C TRP A 67 -5.65 -15.06 6.75
N GLY A 68 -6.58 -15.43 5.87
CA GLY A 68 -8.01 -15.36 6.15
C GLY A 68 -8.49 -13.92 6.41
N LEU A 69 -7.76 -12.93 5.92
CA LEU A 69 -8.10 -11.51 6.03
C LEU A 69 -8.94 -11.08 4.84
N ARG A 70 -9.86 -10.14 5.08
CA ARG A 70 -10.65 -9.50 4.01
C ARG A 70 -10.14 -8.09 3.73
N TYR A 71 -10.14 -7.71 2.46
CA TYR A 71 -9.90 -6.32 2.08
C TYR A 71 -11.19 -5.51 2.25
N ASN A 72 -11.10 -4.37 2.91
CA ASN A 72 -12.25 -3.47 3.02
C ASN A 72 -12.49 -2.79 1.67
N PRO A 73 -13.71 -2.83 1.12
CA PRO A 73 -14.01 -2.11 -0.10
C PRO A 73 -13.86 -0.60 0.15
N ALA A 74 -13.53 0.11 -0.91
CA ALA A 74 -13.44 1.56 -0.85
C ALA A 74 -14.79 2.19 -0.56
N ARG A 75 -14.77 3.17 0.36
CA ARG A 75 -15.88 4.10 0.58
C ARG A 75 -15.78 5.28 -0.37
#